data_AF-A0A9W8A3X8-F1
#
_entry.id   AF-A0A9W8A3X8-F1
#
_cell.length_a   1.000
_cell.length_b   1.000
_cell.length_c   1.000
_cell.angle_alpha   90.00
_cell.angle_beta   90.00
_cell.angle_gamma   90.00
#
_symmetry.space_group_name_H-M   'P 1'
#
loop_
_entity.id
_entity.type
_entity.pdbx_description
1 polymer ?
#
loop_
_entity_poly.entity_id
_entity_poly.type
_entity_poly.pdbx_seq_one_letter_code
_entity_poly.pdbx_strand_id
1 'polypeptide(L)'
;MVDVRVDKDRREKMPLYFDGESVTGKVVIRVKDGKRLEHNGIKVEFVGAIELFYDRGNKYEFTSLAQELAVPGEMRQNTNFEFEFKNVEKQFESYHGINVKLRYFVRVTVARRFGDLIKERDLWVYSYRMPPEINNSIKMEVGIEDCLHIEFEYNKSKYSLKDVIVGKIYFLLVRIKIKHMELSIIRRETTGAAPNQYNESETITKFEIMDGAPVRGETIPIRLFLGGFELTPTYRDVNKKFSTRYYLNLVLIDEENRRYFKQQEITIFRKPEGQIVDDDEEAEQAQQQQQQQQTQRAAHREPLPSVSSFRGNDSEARGGNHGTTTTSGASADHRNDEPLEGESDPPARARSPLPSRDPLGNDPNTSAAAGYQNSMSPATTTTGPMAEF
;
A
#
# COMPACT_ATOMS: atom_id res chain seq x y z
N MET A 1 -1.74 13.91 -18.29
CA MET A 1 -0.37 13.96 -17.73
C MET A 1 -0.46 13.95 -16.21
N VAL A 2 0.57 13.46 -15.53
CA VAL A 2 0.65 13.37 -14.06
C VAL A 2 2.01 13.86 -13.58
N ASP A 3 2.05 14.56 -12.43
CA ASP A 3 3.28 15.01 -11.80
C ASP A 3 3.77 13.97 -10.78
N VAL A 4 4.88 13.31 -11.12
CA VAL A 4 5.45 12.19 -10.37
C VAL A 4 6.68 12.68 -9.62
N ARG A 5 6.80 12.32 -8.35
CA ARG A 5 8.04 12.53 -7.59
C ARG A 5 9.07 11.47 -8.00
N VAL A 6 10.19 11.92 -8.54
CA VAL A 6 11.29 11.05 -8.98
C VAL A 6 12.41 11.03 -7.95
N ASP A 7 12.67 12.17 -7.31
CA ASP A 7 13.64 12.32 -6.22
C ASP A 7 13.09 13.29 -5.17
N LYS A 8 13.83 13.51 -4.07
CA LYS A 8 13.38 14.36 -2.95
C LYS A 8 12.88 15.74 -3.39
N ASP A 9 13.55 16.37 -4.36
CA ASP A 9 13.25 17.73 -4.83
C ASP A 9 12.85 17.79 -6.31
N ARG A 10 12.72 16.63 -6.97
CA ARG A 10 12.47 16.57 -8.42
C ARG A 10 11.13 15.90 -8.72
N ARG A 11 10.26 16.65 -9.39
CA ARG A 11 9.03 16.15 -9.98
C ARG A 11 9.13 16.18 -11.50
N GLU A 12 8.68 15.10 -12.13
CA GLU A 12 8.62 14.98 -13.58
C GLU A 12 7.18 14.80 -14.02
N LYS A 13 6.83 15.48 -15.11
CA LYS A 13 5.50 15.39 -15.70
C LYS A 13 5.50 14.31 -16.77
N MET A 14 4.69 13.29 -16.60
CA MET A 14 4.63 12.13 -17.49
C MET A 14 3.25 12.01 -18.14
N PRO A 15 3.15 11.48 -19.37
CA PRO A 15 1.89 11.01 -19.93
C PRO A 15 1.26 9.96 -19.00
N LEU A 16 -0.06 10.04 -18.81
CA LEU A 16 -0.80 9.10 -17.98
C LEU A 16 -1.56 8.15 -18.89
N TYR A 17 -1.46 6.86 -18.61
CA TYR A 17 -2.16 5.80 -19.33
C TYR A 17 -2.88 4.86 -18.36
N PHE A 18 -3.84 4.13 -18.89
CA PHE A 18 -4.56 3.06 -18.22
C PHE A 18 -4.38 1.73 -18.94
N ASP A 19 -4.73 0.64 -18.25
CA ASP A 19 -4.70 -0.70 -18.82
C ASP A 19 -5.60 -0.79 -20.07
N GLY A 20 -5.14 -1.54 -21.08
CA GLY A 20 -5.83 -1.69 -22.36
C GLY A 20 -5.72 -0.49 -23.32
N GLU A 21 -5.24 0.68 -22.90
CA GLU A 21 -5.08 1.80 -23.83
C GLU A 21 -3.99 1.56 -24.88
N SER A 22 -4.22 1.99 -26.11
CA SER A 22 -3.20 1.96 -27.17
C SER A 22 -2.10 2.99 -26.91
N VAL A 23 -0.87 2.65 -27.28
CA VAL A 23 0.29 3.56 -27.23
C VAL A 23 0.73 3.84 -28.66
N THR A 24 0.45 5.06 -29.12
CA THR A 24 0.74 5.54 -30.49
C THR A 24 1.69 6.70 -30.45
N GLY A 25 2.51 6.85 -31.49
CA GLY A 25 3.38 8.01 -31.61
C GLY A 25 4.18 8.04 -32.89
N LYS A 26 5.14 8.97 -32.92
CA LYS A 26 6.02 9.22 -34.05
C LYS A 26 7.45 9.32 -33.56
N VAL A 27 8.31 8.47 -34.09
CA VAL A 27 9.76 8.50 -33.89
C VAL A 27 10.38 9.43 -34.92
N VAL A 28 11.03 10.50 -34.47
CA VAL A 28 11.72 11.47 -35.34
C VAL A 28 13.22 11.25 -35.26
N ILE A 29 13.83 10.79 -36.34
CA ILE A 29 15.29 10.63 -36.43
C ILE A 29 15.87 11.78 -37.21
N ARG A 30 16.71 12.57 -36.52
CA ARG A 30 17.43 13.70 -37.11
C ARG A 30 18.85 13.30 -37.44
N VAL A 31 19.21 13.36 -38.72
CA VAL A 31 20.57 13.15 -39.20
C VAL A 31 21.27 14.51 -39.26
N LYS A 32 22.49 14.59 -38.74
CA LYS A 32 23.26 15.85 -38.80
C LYS A 32 23.59 16.18 -40.26
N ASP A 33 23.49 17.46 -40.62
CA ASP A 33 23.74 17.94 -41.98
C ASP A 33 25.11 17.47 -42.51
N GLY A 34 25.11 16.98 -43.75
CA GLY A 34 26.29 16.47 -44.42
C GLY A 34 26.83 15.12 -43.90
N LYS A 35 26.18 14.49 -42.93
CA LYS A 35 26.53 13.14 -42.44
C LYS A 35 25.51 12.11 -42.90
N ARG A 36 25.97 10.86 -42.98
CA ARG A 36 25.11 9.68 -43.16
C ARG A 36 25.04 8.88 -41.86
N LEU A 37 23.89 8.24 -41.63
CA LEU A 37 23.67 7.33 -40.52
C LEU A 37 23.47 5.92 -41.07
N GLU A 38 24.51 5.09 -40.99
CA GLU A 38 24.43 3.65 -41.26
C GLU A 38 23.86 2.93 -40.02
N HIS A 39 22.86 2.08 -40.23
CA HIS A 39 22.20 1.32 -39.16
C HIS A 39 21.87 -0.11 -39.58
N ASN A 40 21.82 -1.01 -38.61
CA ASN A 40 21.48 -2.43 -38.77
C ASN A 40 20.01 -2.70 -38.42
N GLY A 41 19.16 -1.71 -38.64
CA GLY A 41 17.74 -1.74 -38.33
C GLY A 41 17.35 -0.73 -37.25
N ILE A 42 16.08 -0.35 -37.27
CA ILE A 42 15.47 0.61 -36.33
C ILE A 42 14.22 -0.04 -35.79
N LYS A 43 14.08 -0.07 -34.48
CA LYS A 43 12.89 -0.60 -33.81
C LYS A 43 12.42 0.34 -32.71
N VAL A 44 11.14 0.24 -32.41
CA VAL A 44 10.52 0.83 -31.23
C VAL A 44 9.93 -0.28 -30.38
N GLU A 45 10.06 -0.16 -29.07
CA GLU A 45 9.59 -1.13 -28.10
C GLU A 45 8.73 -0.42 -27.06
N PHE A 46 7.62 -1.03 -26.66
CA PHE A 46 6.91 -0.71 -25.44
C PHE A 46 7.33 -1.72 -24.37
N VAL A 47 7.85 -1.22 -23.25
CA VAL A 47 8.40 -2.08 -22.19
C VAL A 47 7.79 -1.68 -20.85
N GLY A 48 7.35 -2.68 -20.08
CA GLY A 48 7.06 -2.54 -18.66
C GLY A 48 8.07 -3.38 -17.87
N ALA A 49 8.77 -2.75 -16.93
CA ALA A 49 9.86 -3.39 -16.20
C ALA A 49 9.84 -3.05 -14.71
N ILE A 50 10.31 -4.00 -13.91
CA ILE A 50 10.64 -3.81 -12.50
C ILE A 50 12.17 -3.76 -12.39
N GLU A 51 12.67 -2.64 -11.89
CA GLU A 51 14.10 -2.39 -11.62
C GLU A 51 14.31 -2.47 -10.10
N LEU A 52 15.15 -3.40 -9.65
CA LEU A 52 15.53 -3.54 -8.23
C LEU A 52 16.87 -2.85 -8.02
N PHE A 53 16.95 -1.90 -7.10
CA PHE A 53 18.14 -1.05 -6.96
C PHE A 53 19.35 -1.76 -6.35
N TYR A 54 19.12 -2.86 -5.63
CA TYR A 54 20.20 -3.73 -5.15
C TYR A 54 20.79 -4.61 -6.26
N ASP A 55 20.08 -4.78 -7.38
CA ASP A 55 20.48 -5.60 -8.53
C ASP A 55 20.35 -4.80 -9.84
N ARG A 56 21.09 -3.70 -9.93
CA ARG A 56 21.02 -2.74 -11.05
C ARG A 56 21.30 -3.36 -12.43
N GLY A 57 21.93 -4.53 -12.47
CA GLY A 57 22.21 -5.26 -13.71
C GLY A 57 20.99 -6.02 -14.26
N ASN A 58 20.05 -6.38 -13.40
CA ASN A 58 18.89 -7.18 -13.79
C ASN A 58 17.61 -6.34 -13.80
N LYS A 59 17.08 -6.12 -15.01
CA LYS A 59 15.75 -5.57 -15.23
C LYS A 59 14.78 -6.72 -15.47
N TYR A 60 13.66 -6.74 -14.76
CA TYR A 60 12.62 -7.74 -14.97
C TYR A 60 11.54 -7.14 -15.86
N GLU A 61 11.68 -7.33 -17.17
CA GLU A 61 10.62 -6.99 -18.13
C GLU A 61 9.46 -7.96 -17.95
N PHE A 62 8.26 -7.45 -17.66
CA PHE A 62 7.03 -8.23 -17.53
C PHE A 62 6.08 -8.01 -18.71
N THR A 63 6.31 -6.98 -19.52
CA THR A 63 5.68 -6.79 -20.83
C THR A 63 6.68 -6.17 -21.79
N SER A 64 6.70 -6.64 -23.03
CA SER A 64 7.63 -6.19 -24.07
C SER A 64 6.96 -6.39 -25.43
N LEU A 65 6.65 -5.29 -26.11
CA LEU A 65 6.10 -5.28 -27.48
C LEU A 65 7.10 -4.57 -28.37
N ALA A 66 7.34 -5.06 -29.59
CA ALA A 66 8.29 -4.46 -30.52
C ALA A 66 7.66 -4.26 -31.89
N GLN A 67 8.00 -3.16 -32.55
CA GLN A 67 7.68 -2.87 -33.93
C GLN A 67 8.97 -2.47 -34.67
N GLU A 68 9.27 -3.17 -35.75
CA GLU A 68 10.34 -2.79 -36.67
C GLU A 68 9.90 -1.57 -37.50
N LEU A 69 10.73 -0.52 -37.49
CA LEU A 69 10.48 0.73 -38.19
C LEU A 69 11.27 0.83 -39.50
N ALA A 70 12.47 0.24 -39.54
CA ALA A 70 13.29 0.16 -40.74
C ALA A 70 14.22 -1.06 -40.70
N VAL A 71 14.41 -1.68 -41.87
CA VAL A 71 15.44 -2.71 -42.12
C VAL A 71 16.85 -2.10 -42.12
N PRO A 72 17.93 -2.90 -42.07
CA PRO A 72 19.30 -2.38 -42.20
C PRO A 72 19.48 -1.48 -43.43
N GLY A 73 20.17 -0.35 -43.26
CA GLY A 73 20.28 0.65 -44.32
C GLY A 73 21.09 1.88 -43.94
N GLU A 74 20.99 2.91 -44.79
CA GLU A 74 21.64 4.21 -44.62
C GLU A 74 20.59 5.33 -44.68
N MET A 75 20.63 6.27 -43.74
CA MET A 75 19.82 7.49 -43.76
C MET A 75 20.67 8.73 -44.00
N ARG A 76 20.21 9.58 -44.92
CA ARG A 76 20.86 10.85 -45.30
C ARG A 76 20.05 12.10 -44.94
N GLN A 77 18.76 11.91 -44.68
CA GLN A 77 17.82 12.98 -44.37
C GLN A 77 17.09 12.66 -43.06
N ASN A 78 16.46 13.67 -42.48
CA ASN A 78 15.59 13.47 -41.33
C ASN A 78 14.37 12.65 -41.76
N THR A 79 14.11 11.58 -41.02
CA THR A 79 13.03 10.64 -41.34
C THR A 79 12.15 10.45 -40.12
N ASN A 80 10.87 10.25 -40.38
CA ASN A 80 9.87 10.02 -39.35
C ASN A 80 9.25 8.64 -39.53
N PHE A 81 9.03 7.94 -38.42
CA PHE A 81 8.38 6.64 -38.40
C PHE A 81 7.21 6.68 -37.43
N GLU A 82 6.02 6.29 -37.89
CA GLU A 82 4.85 6.16 -37.03
C GLU A 82 4.81 4.76 -36.40
N PHE A 83 4.31 4.68 -35.17
CA PHE A 83 4.14 3.41 -34.48
C PHE A 83 2.81 3.38 -33.72
N GLU A 84 2.28 2.17 -33.57
CA GLU A 84 1.06 1.92 -32.83
C GLU A 84 1.12 0.54 -32.15
N PHE A 85 1.03 0.54 -30.83
CA PHE A 85 0.75 -0.65 -30.05
C PHE A 85 -0.71 -0.60 -29.61
N LYS A 86 -1.54 -1.52 -30.14
CA LYS A 86 -2.98 -1.58 -29.82
C LYS A 86 -3.24 -2.39 -28.55
N ASN A 87 -4.24 -1.99 -27.78
CA ASN A 87 -4.76 -2.75 -26.64
C ASN A 87 -3.66 -3.20 -25.66
N VAL A 88 -2.75 -2.29 -25.30
CA VAL A 88 -1.54 -2.63 -24.55
C VAL A 88 -1.88 -2.97 -23.11
N GLU A 89 -1.52 -4.18 -22.69
CA GLU A 89 -1.69 -4.63 -21.31
C GLU A 89 -0.71 -3.93 -20.36
N LYS A 90 -1.24 -3.35 -19.28
CA LYS A 90 -0.51 -2.61 -18.24
C LYS A 90 -0.99 -3.08 -16.88
N GLN A 91 -0.64 -4.33 -16.54
CA GLN A 91 -1.15 -5.07 -15.39
C GLN A 91 -0.98 -4.35 -14.04
N PHE A 92 0.07 -3.55 -13.89
CA PHE A 92 0.47 -2.93 -12.63
C PHE A 92 0.51 -1.40 -12.74
N GLU A 93 0.13 -0.71 -11.66
CA GLU A 93 0.32 0.74 -11.53
C GLU A 93 1.81 1.06 -11.35
N SER A 94 2.28 2.14 -11.98
CA SER A 94 3.65 2.62 -11.88
C SER A 94 4.01 2.95 -10.43
N TYR A 95 5.24 2.65 -10.04
CA TYR A 95 5.72 2.87 -8.69
C TYR A 95 7.19 3.32 -8.69
N HIS A 96 7.50 4.33 -7.89
CA HIS A 96 8.86 4.74 -7.61
C HIS A 96 9.07 4.70 -6.10
N GLY A 97 9.75 3.64 -5.65
CA GLY A 97 9.99 3.34 -4.25
C GLY A 97 11.42 3.61 -3.79
N ILE A 98 11.78 2.98 -2.67
CA ILE A 98 13.12 3.13 -2.04
C ILE A 98 14.13 2.20 -2.70
N ASN A 99 13.77 0.93 -2.88
CA ASN A 99 14.61 -0.14 -3.41
C ASN A 99 14.07 -0.74 -4.72
N VAL A 100 12.90 -0.30 -5.18
CA VAL A 100 12.26 -0.79 -6.41
C VAL A 100 11.61 0.34 -7.21
N LYS A 101 11.70 0.22 -8.53
CA LYS A 101 10.98 1.04 -9.49
C LYS A 101 10.20 0.14 -10.47
N LEU A 102 8.89 0.32 -10.55
CA LEU A 102 8.05 -0.24 -11.61
C LEU A 102 7.72 0.88 -12.59
N ARG A 103 8.19 0.76 -13.83
CA ARG A 103 8.03 1.79 -14.86
C ARG A 103 7.60 1.18 -16.20
N TYR A 104 6.95 2.01 -17.00
CA TYR A 104 6.64 1.74 -18.39
C TYR A 104 7.28 2.79 -19.27
N PHE A 105 7.82 2.40 -20.40
CA PHE A 105 8.48 3.32 -21.31
C PHE A 105 8.43 2.84 -22.75
N VAL A 106 8.51 3.80 -23.67
CA VAL A 106 8.79 3.54 -25.08
C VAL A 106 10.29 3.67 -25.30
N ARG A 107 10.91 2.64 -25.88
CA ARG A 107 12.35 2.57 -26.19
C ARG A 107 12.54 2.50 -27.70
N VAL A 108 13.19 3.51 -28.27
CA VAL A 108 13.64 3.50 -29.66
C VAL A 108 15.09 3.04 -29.69
N THR A 109 15.38 2.04 -30.52
CA THR A 109 16.72 1.51 -30.74
C THR A 109 17.09 1.64 -32.22
N VAL A 110 18.13 2.41 -32.51
CA VAL A 110 18.80 2.41 -33.82
C VAL A 110 20.05 1.53 -33.68
N ALA A 111 19.97 0.32 -34.20
CA ALA A 111 21.06 -0.64 -34.13
C ALA A 111 22.21 -0.17 -35.02
N ARG A 112 23.45 -0.22 -34.53
CA ARG A 112 24.63 0.22 -35.31
C ARG A 112 25.75 -0.79 -35.18
N ARG A 113 26.74 -0.72 -36.08
CA ARG A 113 27.95 -1.54 -35.99
C ARG A 113 28.72 -1.31 -34.69
N PHE A 114 28.73 -0.08 -34.18
CA PHE A 114 29.42 0.31 -32.95
C PHE A 114 28.48 1.10 -32.04
N GLY A 115 27.95 0.43 -31.02
CA GLY A 115 27.09 1.02 -29.99
C GLY A 115 25.73 1.47 -30.51
N ASP A 116 24.67 0.85 -30.03
CA ASP A 116 23.32 1.23 -30.41
C ASP A 116 22.96 2.62 -29.89
N LEU A 117 22.15 3.37 -30.65
CA LEU A 117 21.52 4.59 -30.13
C LEU A 117 20.18 4.19 -29.52
N ILE A 118 20.08 4.37 -28.21
CA ILE A 118 18.88 4.04 -27.46
C ILE A 118 18.30 5.33 -26.88
N LYS A 119 17.00 5.54 -27.08
CA LYS A 119 16.26 6.64 -26.46
C LYS A 119 15.01 6.09 -25.79
N GLU A 120 14.87 6.36 -24.50
CA GLU A 120 13.70 5.99 -23.71
C GLU A 120 12.82 7.22 -23.42
N ARG A 121 11.51 6.98 -23.34
CA ARG A 121 10.51 7.94 -22.87
C ARG A 121 9.55 7.25 -21.92
N ASP A 122 9.57 7.71 -20.66
CA ASP A 122 8.72 7.19 -19.61
C ASP A 122 7.26 7.63 -19.75
N LEU A 123 6.38 6.75 -19.31
CA LEU A 123 4.97 7.03 -19.07
C LEU A 123 4.54 6.49 -17.71
N TRP A 124 3.47 7.06 -17.18
CA TRP A 124 2.91 6.65 -15.90
C TRP A 124 1.61 5.88 -16.12
N VAL A 125 1.43 4.78 -15.40
CA VAL A 125 0.21 3.97 -15.44
C VAL A 125 -0.49 4.07 -14.10
N TYR A 126 -1.80 4.30 -14.10
CA TYR A 126 -2.67 4.13 -12.92
C TYR A 126 -3.50 2.86 -13.04
N SER A 127 -3.88 2.30 -11.88
CA SER A 127 -4.74 1.13 -11.78
C SER A 127 -5.88 1.37 -10.78
N TYR A 128 -7.12 1.21 -11.24
CA TYR A 128 -8.32 1.33 -10.40
C TYR A 128 -8.77 -0.06 -9.92
N ARG A 129 -7.94 -0.73 -9.14
CA ARG A 129 -8.32 -1.99 -8.48
C ARG A 129 -9.05 -1.68 -7.18
N MET A 130 -10.38 -1.68 -7.24
CA MET A 130 -11.22 -1.48 -6.06
C MET A 130 -11.12 -2.71 -5.15
N PRO A 131 -10.83 -2.54 -3.86
CA PRO A 131 -10.89 -3.65 -2.93
C PRO A 131 -12.36 -4.12 -2.75
N PRO A 132 -12.60 -5.38 -2.33
CA PRO A 132 -13.95 -5.86 -2.05
C PRO A 132 -14.68 -4.95 -1.04
N GLU A 133 -15.98 -4.79 -1.18
CA GLU A 133 -16.81 -3.77 -0.47
C GLU A 133 -16.88 -3.93 1.06
N ILE A 134 -16.38 -5.03 1.62
CA ILE A 134 -16.43 -5.25 3.06
C ILE A 134 -15.50 -4.26 3.77
N ASN A 135 -16.11 -3.27 4.42
CA ASN A 135 -15.49 -2.26 5.27
C ASN A 135 -16.10 -2.37 6.67
N ASN A 136 -15.51 -3.23 7.50
CA ASN A 136 -15.86 -3.27 8.92
C ASN A 136 -14.99 -2.29 9.70
N SER A 137 -15.54 -1.72 10.77
CA SER A 137 -14.77 -1.02 11.78
C SER A 137 -13.72 -1.97 12.36
N ILE A 138 -12.50 -1.46 12.56
CA ILE A 138 -11.43 -2.22 13.19
C ILE A 138 -11.16 -1.65 14.58
N LYS A 139 -10.95 -2.56 15.53
CA LYS A 139 -10.49 -2.26 16.88
C LYS A 139 -9.04 -2.70 17.02
N MET A 140 -8.18 -1.75 17.38
CA MET A 140 -6.77 -1.99 17.68
C MET A 140 -6.54 -1.73 19.18
N GLU A 141 -6.18 -2.78 19.91
CA GLU A 141 -6.03 -2.73 21.36
C GLU A 141 -4.56 -2.78 21.79
N VAL A 142 -4.22 -1.92 22.75
CA VAL A 142 -2.98 -1.97 23.51
C VAL A 142 -3.34 -2.30 24.96
N GLY A 143 -3.13 -3.56 25.33
CA GLY A 143 -3.45 -4.08 26.66
C GLY A 143 -2.19 -4.58 27.38
N ILE A 144 -2.02 -4.12 28.61
CA ILE A 144 -1.11 -4.66 29.62
C ILE A 144 -2.00 -5.01 30.80
N GLU A 145 -1.95 -6.29 31.21
CA GLU A 145 -2.75 -6.80 32.31
C GLU A 145 -2.63 -5.91 33.55
N ASP A 146 -3.78 -5.60 34.15
CA ASP A 146 -3.94 -4.75 35.33
C ASP A 146 -3.34 -3.34 35.27
N CYS A 147 -2.74 -2.92 34.16
CA CYS A 147 -1.96 -1.68 34.11
C CYS A 147 -2.48 -0.68 33.06
N LEU A 148 -2.79 -1.17 31.85
CA LEU A 148 -3.14 -0.32 30.72
C LEU A 148 -4.09 -1.06 29.79
N HIS A 149 -5.21 -0.46 29.42
CA HIS A 149 -6.09 -0.99 28.38
C HIS A 149 -6.66 0.18 27.60
N ILE A 150 -6.17 0.31 26.36
CA ILE A 150 -6.58 1.35 25.42
C ILE A 150 -7.07 0.68 24.14
N GLU A 151 -8.22 1.13 23.67
CA GLU A 151 -8.83 0.69 22.43
C GLU A 151 -8.85 1.85 21.44
N PHE A 152 -8.27 1.65 20.25
CA PHE A 152 -8.43 2.56 19.13
C PHE A 152 -9.35 1.91 18.10
N GLU A 153 -10.55 2.49 17.93
CA GLU A 153 -11.54 2.07 16.95
C GLU A 153 -11.50 3.03 15.76
N TYR A 154 -11.50 2.52 14.53
CA TYR A 154 -11.57 3.33 13.31
C TYR A 154 -12.49 2.72 12.26
N ASN A 155 -13.03 3.58 11.39
CA ASN A 155 -14.21 3.30 10.57
C ASN A 155 -14.01 2.29 9.44
N LYS A 156 -12.83 2.24 8.80
CA LYS A 156 -12.58 1.36 7.63
C LYS A 156 -11.24 0.65 7.72
N SER A 157 -11.11 -0.50 7.05
CA SER A 157 -9.81 -1.18 6.83
C SER A 157 -9.13 -0.76 5.53
N LYS A 158 -9.92 -0.16 4.62
CA LYS A 158 -9.51 0.27 3.29
C LYS A 158 -9.86 1.74 3.12
N TYR A 159 -8.91 2.52 2.62
CA TYR A 159 -9.06 3.95 2.41
C TYR A 159 -8.64 4.33 1.01
N SER A 160 -9.37 5.26 0.39
CA SER A 160 -8.86 5.88 -0.83
C SER A 160 -7.68 6.82 -0.52
N LEU A 161 -6.86 7.13 -1.52
CA LEU A 161 -5.70 8.03 -1.37
C LEU A 161 -6.04 9.41 -0.77
N LYS A 162 -7.28 9.88 -0.91
CA LYS A 162 -7.75 11.18 -0.43
C LYS A 162 -8.80 11.06 0.68
N ASP A 163 -9.00 9.86 1.22
CA ASP A 163 -10.01 9.59 2.25
C ASP A 163 -9.60 10.19 3.61
N VAL A 164 -10.48 10.01 4.60
CA VAL A 164 -10.25 10.42 5.98
C VAL A 164 -10.40 9.22 6.90
N ILE A 165 -9.37 8.97 7.70
CA ILE A 165 -9.45 7.99 8.78
C ILE A 165 -10.20 8.64 9.93
N VAL A 166 -11.38 8.12 10.23
CA VAL A 166 -12.22 8.58 11.35
C VAL A 166 -12.21 7.49 12.41
N GLY A 167 -11.83 7.85 13.62
CA GLY A 167 -11.75 6.92 14.72
C GLY A 167 -11.86 7.58 16.08
N LYS A 168 -11.70 6.80 17.12
CA LYS A 168 -11.75 7.25 18.51
C LYS A 168 -10.91 6.33 19.38
N ILE A 169 -10.22 6.93 20.33
CA ILE A 169 -9.40 6.23 21.33
C ILE A 169 -10.16 6.23 22.64
N TYR A 170 -10.32 5.05 23.23
CA TYR A 170 -10.96 4.84 24.53
C TYR A 170 -9.96 4.37 25.56
N PHE A 171 -10.00 5.01 26.73
CA PHE A 171 -9.16 4.65 27.87
C PHE A 171 -9.95 3.79 28.85
N LEU A 172 -9.88 2.45 28.70
CA LEU A 172 -10.61 1.52 29.56
C LEU A 172 -9.94 1.33 30.93
N LEU A 173 -8.61 1.29 30.94
CA LEU A 173 -7.79 1.18 32.14
C LEU A 173 -6.51 1.99 31.96
N VAL A 174 -6.22 2.87 32.91
CA VAL A 174 -4.98 3.67 32.93
C VAL A 174 -4.46 3.69 34.37
N ARG A 175 -3.53 2.79 34.69
CA ARG A 175 -2.76 2.81 35.96
C ARG A 175 -1.32 3.28 35.76
N ILE A 176 -0.83 3.24 34.53
CA ILE A 176 0.47 3.78 34.14
C ILE A 176 0.29 5.23 33.67
N LYS A 177 1.17 6.12 34.12
CA LYS A 177 1.19 7.52 33.66
C LYS A 177 1.78 7.60 32.25
N ILE A 178 0.92 7.96 31.30
CA ILE A 178 1.30 8.18 29.91
C ILE A 178 1.91 9.57 29.81
N LYS A 179 3.04 9.66 29.11
CA LYS A 179 3.72 10.91 28.80
C LYS A 179 3.33 11.41 27.41
N HIS A 180 3.37 10.52 26.42
CA HIS A 180 3.17 10.89 25.02
C HIS A 180 2.39 9.80 24.28
N MET A 181 1.48 10.20 23.41
CA MET A 181 0.75 9.29 22.52
C MET A 181 0.70 9.84 21.09
N GLU A 182 1.01 8.99 20.11
CA GLU A 182 1.00 9.35 18.69
C GLU A 182 0.45 8.23 17.82
N LEU A 183 -0.16 8.62 16.70
CA LEU A 183 -0.58 7.72 15.62
C LEU A 183 0.28 8.03 14.39
N SER A 184 0.94 7.01 13.85
CA SER A 184 1.76 7.15 12.65
C SER A 184 1.21 6.31 11.50
N ILE A 185 1.34 6.81 10.26
CA ILE A 185 1.19 5.99 9.06
C ILE A 185 2.59 5.55 8.63
N ILE A 186 2.82 4.24 8.61
CA ILE A 186 4.08 3.65 8.18
C ILE A 186 3.87 2.96 6.84
N ARG A 187 4.68 3.33 5.84
CA ARG A 187 4.82 2.60 4.58
C ARG A 187 5.94 1.58 4.74
N ARG A 188 5.65 0.30 4.51
CA ARG A 188 6.64 -0.77 4.45
C ARG A 188 6.77 -1.26 3.02
N GLU A 189 7.97 -1.10 2.47
CA GLU A 189 8.36 -1.62 1.16
C GLU A 189 9.20 -2.88 1.35
N THR A 190 8.75 -3.98 0.75
CA THR A 190 9.43 -5.27 0.79
C THR A 190 9.84 -5.64 -0.63
N THR A 191 11.12 -5.87 -0.88
CA THR A 191 11.65 -6.21 -2.21
C THR A 191 12.46 -7.51 -2.17
N GLY A 192 12.40 -8.29 -3.26
CA GLY A 192 13.09 -9.57 -3.37
C GLY A 192 12.28 -10.74 -2.82
N ALA A 193 12.92 -11.90 -2.78
CA ALA A 193 12.36 -13.14 -2.26
C ALA A 193 13.36 -13.78 -1.31
N ALA A 194 12.89 -14.62 -0.38
CA ALA A 194 13.76 -15.35 0.52
C ALA A 194 14.82 -16.16 -0.27
N PRO A 195 16.10 -16.16 0.15
CA PRO A 195 16.65 -15.57 1.38
C PRO A 195 17.02 -14.07 1.28
N ASN A 196 17.05 -13.48 0.08
CA ASN A 196 17.50 -12.10 -0.17
C ASN A 196 16.33 -11.12 -0.19
N GLN A 197 15.55 -11.08 0.89
CA GLN A 197 14.44 -10.16 1.06
C GLN A 197 14.88 -8.91 1.83
N TYR A 198 14.60 -7.74 1.27
CA TYR A 198 14.89 -6.44 1.88
C TYR A 198 13.58 -5.78 2.31
N ASN A 199 13.57 -5.16 3.48
CA ASN A 199 12.41 -4.47 4.04
C ASN A 199 12.81 -3.06 4.45
N GLU A 200 12.19 -2.06 3.82
CA GLU A 200 12.32 -0.66 4.18
C GLU A 200 11.03 -0.19 4.84
N SER A 201 11.16 0.61 5.89
CA SER A 201 10.00 1.21 6.56
C SER A 201 10.19 2.71 6.65
N GLU A 202 9.20 3.45 6.19
CA GLU A 202 9.16 4.90 6.18
C GLU A 202 7.94 5.40 6.94
N THR A 203 8.15 6.27 7.92
CA THR A 203 7.05 6.98 8.58
C THR A 203 6.60 8.13 7.70
N ILE A 204 5.43 7.98 7.07
CA ILE A 204 4.85 8.99 6.16
C ILE A 204 4.37 10.21 6.95
N THR A 205 3.73 9.96 8.09
CA THR A 205 3.26 11.02 8.98
C THR A 205 3.25 10.53 10.41
N LYS A 206 3.38 11.48 11.32
CA LYS A 206 3.26 11.31 12.76
C LYS A 206 2.23 12.33 13.25
N PHE A 207 1.12 11.82 13.76
CA PHE A 207 0.04 12.60 14.34
C PHE A 207 0.13 12.48 15.87
N GLU A 208 0.62 13.52 16.53
CA GLU A 208 0.67 13.59 17.99
C GLU A 208 -0.76 13.79 18.51
N ILE A 209 -1.21 12.89 19.38
CA ILE A 209 -2.59 12.88 19.86
C ILE A 209 -2.70 13.59 21.20
N MET A 210 -1.76 13.32 22.10
CA MET A 210 -1.82 13.77 23.48
C MET A 210 -0.43 13.89 24.11
N ASP A 211 -0.29 14.93 24.92
CA ASP A 211 0.73 15.08 25.96
C ASP A 211 0.02 15.07 27.32
N GLY A 212 0.36 14.12 28.19
CA GLY A 212 -0.22 14.00 29.54
C GLY A 212 -0.94 12.69 29.87
N ALA A 213 -1.48 12.63 31.09
CA ALA A 213 -2.05 11.42 31.69
C ALA A 213 -3.58 11.39 31.55
N PRO A 214 -4.14 10.58 30.64
CA PRO A 214 -5.59 10.48 30.46
C PRO A 214 -6.25 9.77 31.62
N VAL A 215 -7.54 10.01 31.80
CA VAL A 215 -8.34 9.33 32.83
C VAL A 215 -9.16 8.18 32.27
N ARG A 216 -9.45 7.20 33.12
CA ARG A 216 -10.34 6.09 32.77
C ARG A 216 -11.71 6.63 32.31
N GLY A 217 -12.20 6.13 31.19
CA GLY A 217 -13.47 6.52 30.57
C GLY A 217 -13.37 7.70 29.60
N GLU A 218 -12.20 8.34 29.50
CA GLU A 218 -11.97 9.40 28.52
C GLU A 218 -12.00 8.83 27.08
N THR A 219 -12.44 9.66 26.14
CA THR A 219 -12.51 9.33 24.72
C THR A 219 -11.96 10.47 23.88
N ILE A 220 -11.07 10.16 22.95
CA ILE A 220 -10.49 11.16 22.04
C ILE A 220 -10.86 10.84 20.60
N PRO A 221 -11.60 11.72 19.90
CA PRO A 221 -11.90 11.55 18.50
C PRO A 221 -10.65 11.82 17.64
N ILE A 222 -10.45 10.99 16.62
CA ILE A 222 -9.35 11.06 15.67
C ILE A 222 -9.92 11.30 14.26
N ARG A 223 -9.39 12.29 13.56
CA ARG A 223 -9.71 12.58 12.16
C ARG A 223 -8.43 12.90 11.39
N LEU A 224 -7.92 11.92 10.64
CA LEU A 224 -6.67 12.02 9.88
C LEU A 224 -6.95 12.05 8.38
N PHE A 225 -6.71 13.21 7.75
CA PHE A 225 -6.94 13.42 6.32
C PHE A 225 -5.77 12.89 5.48
N LEU A 226 -6.03 11.93 4.58
CA LEU A 226 -4.97 11.30 3.78
C LEU A 226 -4.53 12.14 2.59
N GLY A 227 -5.39 13.02 2.08
CA GLY A 227 -5.12 13.83 0.89
C GLY A 227 -3.94 14.81 1.00
N GLY A 228 -3.45 15.07 2.23
CA GLY A 228 -2.27 15.90 2.47
C GLY A 228 -0.94 15.12 2.41
N PHE A 229 -0.96 13.80 2.25
CA PHE A 229 0.23 12.96 2.26
C PHE A 229 0.51 12.36 0.88
N GLU A 230 1.79 12.15 0.58
CA GLU A 230 2.23 11.52 -0.67
C GLU A 230 2.11 9.98 -0.59
N LEU A 231 0.87 9.50 -0.58
CA LEU A 231 0.55 8.07 -0.56
C LEU A 231 0.50 7.48 -1.98
N THR A 232 0.78 6.19 -2.06
CA THR A 232 0.50 5.34 -3.22
C THR A 232 -0.51 4.26 -2.83
N PRO A 233 -1.18 3.60 -3.78
CA PRO A 233 -1.93 2.39 -3.47
C PRO A 233 -1.07 1.33 -2.79
N THR A 234 -1.72 0.42 -2.09
CA THR A 234 -1.12 -0.80 -1.56
C THR A 234 -0.80 -1.74 -2.71
N TYR A 235 0.46 -2.14 -2.80
CA TYR A 235 0.96 -3.11 -3.77
C TYR A 235 1.19 -4.44 -3.07
N ARG A 236 0.50 -5.51 -3.49
CA ARG A 236 0.65 -6.85 -2.93
C ARG A 236 1.29 -7.77 -3.96
N ASP A 237 2.46 -8.29 -3.62
CA ASP A 237 3.21 -9.31 -4.36
C ASP A 237 3.30 -9.05 -5.87
N VAL A 238 3.61 -7.80 -6.24
CA VAL A 238 3.66 -7.34 -7.62
C VAL A 238 4.73 -8.12 -8.37
N ASN A 239 4.26 -8.95 -9.31
CA ASN A 239 5.05 -9.92 -10.06
C ASN A 239 5.98 -10.79 -9.16
N LYS A 240 5.58 -11.04 -7.90
CA LYS A 240 6.41 -11.71 -6.88
C LYS A 240 7.79 -11.06 -6.67
N LYS A 241 7.93 -9.76 -6.96
CA LYS A 241 9.18 -8.99 -6.81
C LYS A 241 9.15 -8.03 -5.63
N PHE A 242 8.01 -7.40 -5.38
CA PHE A 242 7.90 -6.46 -4.27
C PHE A 242 6.46 -6.29 -3.76
N SER A 243 6.35 -5.74 -2.56
CA SER A 243 5.11 -5.32 -1.91
C SER A 243 5.31 -3.95 -1.26
N THR A 244 4.27 -3.12 -1.26
CA THR A 244 4.21 -1.85 -0.51
C THR A 244 2.93 -1.83 0.30
N ARG A 245 3.05 -1.88 1.62
CA ARG A 245 1.92 -1.98 2.56
C ARG A 245 1.91 -0.80 3.52
N TYR A 246 0.72 -0.43 3.99
CA TYR A 246 0.54 0.69 4.90
C TYR A 246 0.03 0.19 6.24
N TYR A 247 0.55 0.77 7.33
CA TYR A 247 0.20 0.39 8.69
C TYR A 247 -0.15 1.63 9.50
N LEU A 248 -1.24 1.55 10.25
CA LEU A 248 -1.49 2.43 11.37
C LEU A 248 -0.68 1.91 12.55
N ASN A 249 0.18 2.76 13.09
CA ASN A 249 1.04 2.46 14.22
C ASN A 249 0.68 3.39 15.37
N LEU A 250 -0.05 2.87 16.35
CA LEU A 250 -0.34 3.57 17.60
C LEU A 250 0.84 3.36 18.54
N VAL A 251 1.43 4.46 19.02
CA VAL A 251 2.60 4.45 19.91
C VAL A 251 2.27 5.22 21.17
N LEU A 252 2.63 4.63 22.31
CA LEU A 252 2.52 5.23 23.63
C LEU A 252 3.87 5.19 24.33
N ILE A 253 4.18 6.27 25.02
CA ILE A 253 5.38 6.42 25.83
C ILE A 253 4.96 6.83 27.23
N ASP A 254 5.43 6.13 28.26
CA ASP A 254 5.15 6.48 29.66
C ASP A 254 6.23 7.40 30.27
N GLU A 255 6.04 7.80 31.53
CA GLU A 255 7.00 8.63 32.27
C GLU A 255 8.39 7.96 32.44
N GLU A 256 8.46 6.63 32.40
CA GLU A 256 9.70 5.85 32.47
C GLU A 256 10.39 5.69 31.09
N ASN A 257 9.84 6.31 30.04
CA ASN A 257 10.26 6.18 28.64
C ASN A 257 10.15 4.76 28.07
N ARG A 258 9.30 3.90 28.65
CA ARG A 258 8.93 2.62 28.04
C ARG A 258 8.00 2.88 26.87
N ARG A 259 8.19 2.12 25.78
CA ARG A 259 7.44 2.28 24.54
C ARG A 259 6.50 1.10 24.32
N TYR A 260 5.23 1.39 24.15
CA TYR A 260 4.20 0.44 23.77
C TYR A 260 3.71 0.79 22.39
N PHE A 261 3.53 -0.21 21.53
CA PHE A 261 3.03 0.04 20.19
C PHE A 261 2.20 -1.12 19.69
N LYS A 262 1.22 -0.79 18.83
CA LYS A 262 0.45 -1.77 18.07
C LYS A 262 0.34 -1.28 16.64
N GLN A 263 0.54 -2.22 15.72
CA GLN A 263 0.43 -1.97 14.30
C GLN A 263 -0.72 -2.77 13.73
N GLN A 264 -1.52 -2.12 12.89
CA GLN A 264 -2.55 -2.76 12.11
C GLN A 264 -2.44 -2.30 10.66
N GLU A 265 -2.48 -3.25 9.73
CA GLU A 265 -2.42 -2.93 8.32
C GLU A 265 -3.72 -2.26 7.85
N ILE A 266 -3.57 -1.23 7.03
CA ILE A 266 -4.65 -0.64 6.25
C ILE A 266 -4.33 -0.77 4.75
N THR A 267 -5.37 -0.93 3.94
CA THR A 267 -5.24 -0.98 2.48
C THR A 267 -5.53 0.39 1.90
N ILE A 268 -4.59 0.95 1.15
CA ILE A 268 -4.77 2.21 0.42
C ILE A 268 -5.08 1.89 -1.05
N PHE A 269 -6.07 2.55 -1.65
CA PHE A 269 -6.43 2.34 -3.05
C PHE A 269 -6.73 3.64 -3.79
N ARG A 270 -6.69 3.60 -5.11
CA ARG A 270 -6.98 4.75 -5.98
C ARG A 270 -8.43 4.67 -6.47
N LYS A 271 -9.24 5.68 -6.15
CA LYS A 271 -10.57 5.88 -6.76
C LYS A 271 -10.39 6.57 -8.14
N PRO A 272 -11.24 6.27 -9.14
CA PRO A 272 -11.33 7.05 -10.37
C PRO A 272 -11.64 8.52 -10.08
N GLU A 273 -11.03 9.44 -10.84
CA GLU A 273 -11.36 10.86 -10.70
C GLU A 273 -12.80 11.11 -11.19
N GLY A 274 -13.59 11.88 -10.44
CA GLY A 274 -14.98 12.21 -10.79
C GLY A 274 -16.06 11.32 -10.17
N GLN A 275 -15.70 10.22 -9.51
CA GLN A 275 -16.63 9.52 -8.61
C GLN A 275 -16.52 10.10 -7.21
N ILE A 276 -17.33 11.13 -6.93
CA ILE A 276 -17.72 11.45 -5.56
C ILE A 276 -18.73 10.36 -5.19
N VAL A 277 -18.22 9.26 -4.64
CA VAL A 277 -19.10 8.36 -3.89
C VAL A 277 -19.20 9.02 -2.53
N ASP A 278 -20.36 9.60 -2.23
CA ASP A 278 -20.67 10.10 -0.90
C ASP A 278 -20.74 8.88 0.03
N ASP A 279 -19.57 8.43 0.50
CA ASP A 279 -19.42 7.29 1.41
C ASP A 279 -20.25 7.50 2.71
N ASP A 280 -20.65 8.75 3.00
CA ASP A 280 -21.54 9.13 4.11
C ASP A 280 -22.98 8.65 3.87
N GLU A 281 -23.50 8.65 2.64
CA GLU A 281 -24.85 8.15 2.33
C GLU A 281 -24.93 6.62 2.47
N GLU A 282 -23.89 5.88 2.05
CA GLU A 282 -23.84 4.42 2.21
C GLU A 282 -23.71 4.01 3.68
N ALA A 283 -22.93 4.75 4.47
CA ALA A 283 -22.80 4.50 5.91
C ALA A 283 -24.12 4.79 6.66
N GLU A 284 -24.84 5.85 6.29
CA GLU A 284 -26.17 6.16 6.84
C GLU A 284 -27.21 5.10 6.44
N GLN A 285 -27.20 4.64 5.18
CA GLN A 285 -28.10 3.59 4.71
C GLN A 285 -27.85 2.24 5.41
N ALA A 286 -26.59 1.87 5.63
CA ALA A 286 -26.23 0.65 6.36
C ALA A 286 -26.65 0.72 7.84
N GLN A 287 -26.49 1.89 8.49
CA GLN A 287 -26.96 2.10 9.87
C GLN A 287 -28.49 2.08 9.98
N GLN A 288 -29.20 2.68 9.02
CA GLN A 288 -30.67 2.64 8.97
C GLN A 288 -31.19 1.21 8.75
N GLN A 289 -30.55 0.41 7.90
CA GLN A 289 -30.93 -1.00 7.72
C GLN A 289 -30.69 -1.85 8.97
N GLN A 290 -29.59 -1.61 9.71
CA GLN A 290 -29.34 -2.32 10.97
C GLN A 290 -30.33 -1.92 12.07
N GLN A 291 -30.69 -0.63 12.17
CA GLN A 291 -31.73 -0.17 13.10
C GLN A 291 -33.10 -0.76 12.75
N GLN A 292 -33.46 -0.85 11.47
CA GLN A 292 -34.73 -1.48 11.06
C GLN A 292 -34.77 -2.98 11.40
N GLN A 293 -33.67 -3.72 11.20
CA GLN A 293 -33.60 -5.14 11.58
C GLN A 293 -33.66 -5.37 13.10
N GLN A 294 -33.00 -4.52 13.91
CA GLN A 294 -33.11 -4.60 15.37
C GLN A 294 -34.53 -4.29 15.86
N THR A 295 -35.19 -3.29 15.27
CA THR A 295 -36.56 -2.91 15.62
C THR A 295 -37.56 -4.03 15.26
N GLN A 296 -37.40 -4.67 14.10
CA GLN A 296 -38.23 -5.81 13.70
C GLN A 296 -38.02 -7.04 14.60
N ARG A 297 -36.77 -7.30 15.03
CA ARG A 297 -36.47 -8.37 16.00
C ARG A 297 -37.03 -8.10 17.39
N ALA A 298 -37.07 -6.84 17.82
CA ALA A 298 -37.68 -6.45 19.09
C ALA A 298 -39.21 -6.58 19.06
N ALA A 299 -39.84 -6.33 17.92
CA ALA A 299 -41.30 -6.46 17.73
C ALA A 299 -41.81 -7.92 17.69
N HIS A 300 -40.94 -8.90 17.42
CA HIS A 300 -41.29 -10.33 17.40
C HIS A 300 -41.00 -11.08 18.71
N ARG A 301 -40.65 -10.37 19.79
CA ARG A 301 -40.47 -10.98 21.11
C ARG A 301 -41.81 -10.98 21.85
N GLU A 302 -42.54 -12.09 21.79
CA GLU A 302 -43.77 -12.27 22.58
C GLU A 302 -43.49 -12.11 24.08
N PRO A 303 -44.41 -11.49 24.85
CA PRO A 303 -44.28 -11.39 26.29
C PRO A 303 -44.51 -12.76 26.95
N LEU A 304 -43.58 -13.19 27.79
CA LEU A 304 -43.69 -14.41 28.60
C LEU A 304 -44.96 -14.36 29.48
N PRO A 305 -45.71 -15.47 29.62
CA PRO A 305 -46.89 -15.50 30.47
C PRO A 305 -46.49 -15.44 31.95
N SER A 306 -47.23 -14.63 32.72
CA SER A 306 -47.09 -14.50 34.17
C SER A 306 -47.51 -15.79 34.88
N VAL A 307 -46.62 -16.37 35.68
CA VAL A 307 -46.91 -17.56 36.50
C VAL A 307 -47.74 -17.16 37.72
N SER A 308 -48.99 -17.58 37.77
CA SER A 308 -49.83 -17.55 38.97
C SER A 308 -49.57 -18.76 39.85
N SER A 309 -49.40 -18.52 41.15
CA SER A 309 -49.23 -19.48 42.22
C SER A 309 -50.47 -20.36 42.43
N PHE A 310 -50.29 -21.69 42.53
CA PHE A 310 -51.24 -22.59 43.17
C PHE A 310 -50.54 -23.64 44.03
N ARG A 311 -51.00 -23.70 45.29
CA ARG A 311 -50.71 -24.70 46.32
C ARG A 311 -51.56 -25.96 46.10
N GLY A 312 -51.05 -27.12 46.53
CA GLY A 312 -51.87 -28.08 47.29
C GLY A 312 -51.88 -29.54 46.84
N ASN A 313 -51.22 -30.36 47.67
CA ASN A 313 -51.60 -31.69 48.20
C ASN A 313 -51.52 -32.98 47.35
N ASP A 314 -50.77 -33.94 47.91
CA ASP A 314 -51.14 -35.30 48.40
C ASP A 314 -52.07 -36.15 47.50
N SER A 315 -51.90 -37.45 47.26
CA SER A 315 -51.16 -38.54 47.92
C SER A 315 -51.44 -39.86 47.15
N GLU A 316 -50.71 -40.93 47.49
CA GLU A 316 -51.02 -42.36 47.25
C GLU A 316 -50.90 -42.90 45.80
N ALA A 317 -50.50 -44.14 45.52
CA ALA A 317 -49.89 -45.24 46.25
C ALA A 317 -49.50 -46.35 45.24
N ARG A 318 -48.52 -47.19 45.62
CA ARG A 318 -48.36 -48.63 45.28
C ARG A 318 -48.03 -49.06 43.84
N GLY A 319 -46.97 -49.86 43.74
CA GLY A 319 -47.06 -51.17 43.07
C GLY A 319 -45.86 -51.64 42.24
N GLY A 320 -44.89 -52.29 42.89
CA GLY A 320 -44.38 -53.61 42.49
C GLY A 320 -43.75 -53.88 41.10
N ASN A 321 -42.41 -53.98 41.14
CA ASN A 321 -41.63 -55.21 40.87
C ASN A 321 -41.23 -55.66 39.43
N HIS A 322 -39.96 -56.10 39.36
CA HIS A 322 -39.23 -56.92 38.35
C HIS A 322 -38.97 -56.31 36.95
N GLY A 323 -37.81 -56.44 36.31
CA GLY A 323 -36.55 -57.16 36.56
C GLY A 323 -35.72 -57.23 35.27
N THR A 324 -34.38 -57.21 35.41
CA THR A 324 -33.32 -57.73 34.49
C THR A 324 -33.08 -57.08 33.10
N THR A 325 -31.94 -56.40 32.90
CA THR A 325 -30.67 -56.81 32.17
C THR A 325 -30.86 -56.87 30.63
N THR A 326 -30.04 -56.36 29.70
CA THR A 326 -28.58 -56.15 29.51
C THR A 326 -28.37 -55.21 28.31
N THR A 327 -27.29 -54.40 28.27
CA THR A 327 -26.40 -54.12 27.09
C THR A 327 -25.30 -53.16 27.57
N SER A 328 -24.12 -53.66 27.97
CA SER A 328 -22.90 -53.80 27.15
C SER A 328 -22.22 -52.47 26.82
N GLY A 329 -21.12 -52.20 27.53
CA GLY A 329 -20.11 -51.23 27.13
C GLY A 329 -19.05 -51.83 26.21
N ALA A 330 -18.26 -50.96 25.59
CA ALA A 330 -16.92 -51.27 25.13
C ALA A 330 -16.08 -49.97 25.10
N SER A 331 -15.04 -49.97 25.92
CA SER A 331 -13.95 -49.02 25.99
C SER A 331 -12.89 -49.32 24.91
N ALA A 332 -12.12 -48.33 24.48
CA ALA A 332 -10.71 -48.51 24.11
C ALA A 332 -9.95 -47.18 24.11
N ASP A 333 -8.98 -47.09 25.03
CA ASP A 333 -7.86 -46.17 25.08
C ASP A 333 -7.00 -46.20 23.82
N HIS A 334 -6.32 -45.08 23.51
CA HIS A 334 -4.93 -45.12 23.03
C HIS A 334 -4.17 -43.85 23.50
N ARG A 335 -3.16 -44.07 24.35
CA ARG A 335 -2.01 -43.20 24.60
C ARG A 335 -0.83 -43.66 23.75
N ASN A 336 0.06 -42.74 23.39
CA ASN A 336 1.54 -42.84 23.35
C ASN A 336 2.03 -41.48 22.82
N ASP A 337 2.65 -40.63 23.64
CA ASP A 337 4.06 -40.61 24.06
C ASP A 337 5.06 -40.18 22.97
N GLU A 338 5.88 -39.22 23.40
CA GLU A 338 6.81 -38.28 22.77
C GLU A 338 8.12 -38.96 22.24
N PRO A 339 9.04 -38.27 21.53
CA PRO A 339 10.01 -37.41 22.25
C PRO A 339 10.54 -36.16 21.52
N LEU A 340 11.14 -35.31 22.38
CA LEU A 340 11.88 -34.07 22.17
C LEU A 340 13.25 -34.24 21.48
N GLU A 341 13.55 -33.35 20.54
CA GLU A 341 14.90 -32.86 20.19
C GLU A 341 14.71 -31.36 19.82
N GLY A 342 15.44 -30.35 20.29
CA GLY A 342 16.76 -30.35 20.93
C GLY A 342 17.81 -29.69 20.03
N GLU A 343 17.59 -28.47 19.50
CA GLU A 343 18.66 -27.74 18.82
C GLU A 343 18.69 -26.24 19.14
N SER A 344 19.91 -25.80 19.41
CA SER A 344 20.36 -24.62 20.10
C SER A 344 20.69 -23.45 19.17
N ASP A 345 20.41 -22.23 19.64
CA ASP A 345 20.88 -20.95 19.08
C ASP A 345 22.40 -20.92 18.84
N PRO A 346 22.88 -20.38 17.70
CA PRO A 346 24.27 -19.96 17.57
C PRO A 346 24.49 -18.52 18.12
N PRO A 347 25.67 -18.23 18.69
CA PRO A 347 25.92 -17.00 19.44
C PRO A 347 26.24 -15.79 18.56
N ALA A 348 26.02 -14.61 19.16
CA ALA A 348 26.35 -13.28 18.68
C ALA A 348 27.77 -13.18 18.08
N ARG A 349 27.87 -12.67 16.84
CA ARG A 349 29.14 -12.20 16.27
C ARG A 349 29.36 -10.73 16.57
N ALA A 350 30.52 -10.49 17.17
CA ALA A 350 31.08 -9.21 17.54
C ALA A 350 31.18 -8.25 16.35
N ARG A 351 30.82 -6.98 16.62
CA ARG A 351 31.12 -5.83 15.76
C ARG A 351 32.63 -5.59 15.78
N SER A 352 33.24 -5.55 14.60
CA SER A 352 34.57 -4.96 14.40
C SER A 352 34.41 -3.49 14.00
N PRO A 353 35.35 -2.59 14.35
CA PRO A 353 35.17 -1.15 14.24
C PRO A 353 35.51 -0.61 12.85
N LEU A 354 34.76 0.40 12.41
CA LEU A 354 35.11 1.29 11.31
C LEU A 354 36.36 2.10 11.67
N PRO A 355 37.32 2.31 10.75
CA PRO A 355 38.36 3.31 10.95
C PRO A 355 37.84 4.71 10.62
N SER A 356 38.04 5.59 11.58
CA SER A 356 37.98 7.05 11.51
C SER A 356 38.90 7.62 10.42
N ARG A 357 38.39 8.60 9.66
CA ARG A 357 39.23 9.57 8.94
C ARG A 357 38.74 10.98 9.25
N ASP A 358 39.68 11.78 9.75
CA ASP A 358 39.55 13.19 10.09
C ASP A 358 39.22 14.08 8.88
N PRO A 359 38.66 15.28 9.15
CA PRO A 359 38.42 16.30 8.15
C PRO A 359 39.62 17.25 8.02
N LEU A 360 39.99 17.63 6.79
CA LEU A 360 40.86 18.76 6.51
C LEU A 360 40.22 19.65 5.45
N GLY A 361 39.75 20.82 5.90
CA GLY A 361 40.31 22.12 5.49
C GLY A 361 39.93 22.73 4.13
N ASN A 362 39.30 23.91 4.23
CA ASN A 362 39.42 25.13 3.39
C ASN A 362 38.56 25.29 2.11
N ASP A 363 37.45 26.02 2.26
CA ASP A 363 37.14 27.39 1.74
C ASP A 363 38.05 28.02 0.63
N PRO A 364 37.63 29.13 -0.02
CA PRO A 364 36.34 29.45 -0.65
C PRO A 364 36.55 30.14 -2.03
N ASN A 365 35.54 30.23 -2.93
CA ASN A 365 35.41 31.44 -3.77
C ASN A 365 34.11 31.59 -4.59
N THR A 366 33.49 32.77 -4.39
CA THR A 366 32.89 33.72 -5.36
C THR A 366 31.69 33.39 -6.26
N SER A 367 30.66 34.23 -6.07
CA SER A 367 29.92 35.03 -7.08
C SER A 367 28.95 34.29 -8.01
N ALA A 368 27.87 34.86 -8.56
CA ALA A 368 27.03 36.03 -8.34
C ALA A 368 25.86 35.90 -9.35
N ALA A 369 24.68 36.36 -8.95
CA ALA A 369 23.56 36.94 -9.72
C ALA A 369 23.28 36.53 -11.19
N ALA A 370 22.04 36.06 -11.43
CA ALA A 370 21.05 36.59 -12.41
C ALA A 370 19.85 35.62 -12.44
N GLY A 371 18.57 35.97 -12.28
CA GLY A 371 17.89 37.21 -12.63
C GLY A 371 17.24 37.07 -14.02
N TYR A 372 16.19 36.26 -14.16
CA TYR A 372 15.38 36.24 -15.39
C TYR A 372 13.88 36.26 -15.09
N GLN A 373 13.24 37.26 -15.71
CA GLN A 373 11.84 37.63 -15.64
C GLN A 373 10.96 36.63 -16.42
N ASN A 374 9.76 36.41 -15.88
CA ASN A 374 8.72 35.57 -16.46
C ASN A 374 7.72 36.47 -17.21
N SER A 375 7.37 36.12 -18.45
CA SER A 375 6.25 36.72 -19.18
C SER A 375 5.24 35.64 -19.57
N MET A 376 3.97 35.86 -19.19
CA MET A 376 2.78 35.09 -19.58
C MET A 376 2.35 35.46 -21.01
N SER A 377 1.85 34.54 -21.84
CA SER A 377 0.41 34.22 -22.10
C SER A 377 0.29 33.66 -23.54
N PRO A 378 -0.86 33.17 -24.08
CA PRO A 378 -2.01 32.42 -23.53
C PRO A 378 -2.33 31.11 -24.33
N ALA A 379 -3.45 30.47 -23.97
CA ALA A 379 -3.96 29.15 -24.36
C ALA A 379 -4.36 28.92 -25.84
N THR A 380 -4.38 27.65 -26.29
CA THR A 380 -5.28 27.16 -27.36
C THR A 380 -5.62 25.67 -27.22
N THR A 381 -6.82 25.37 -27.69
CA THR A 381 -7.76 24.24 -27.64
C THR A 381 -7.29 22.82 -28.03
N THR A 382 -7.72 21.85 -27.22
CA THR A 382 -8.16 20.45 -27.44
C THR A 382 -7.77 19.68 -28.71
N THR A 383 -6.85 18.72 -28.54
CA THR A 383 -6.81 17.38 -29.18
C THR A 383 -6.25 16.39 -28.15
N GLY A 384 -6.70 15.12 -28.17
CA GLY A 384 -6.20 14.06 -27.27
C GLY A 384 -4.67 13.93 -27.34
N PRO A 385 -4.00 13.36 -26.32
CA PRO A 385 -2.57 13.54 -26.13
C PRO A 385 -1.78 12.78 -27.21
N MET A 386 -1.45 13.45 -28.30
CA MET A 386 -0.42 13.03 -29.24
C MET A 386 0.92 13.36 -28.58
N ALA A 387 1.53 12.39 -27.91
CA ALA A 387 2.87 12.58 -27.38
C ALA A 387 3.88 12.49 -28.54
N GLU A 388 4.63 13.56 -28.78
CA GLU A 388 5.86 13.49 -29.57
C GLU A 388 6.92 12.76 -28.73
N PHE A 389 7.48 11.67 -29.26
CA PHE A 389 8.41 10.80 -28.53
C PHE A 389 9.87 11.01 -28.96
#